data_AF-A0A2N4XEH9-F1
#
_entry.id   AF-A0A2N4XEH9-F1
#
_cell.length_a   1.000
_cell.length_b   1.000
_cell.length_c   1.000
_cell.angle_alpha   90.00
_cell.angle_beta   90.00
_cell.angle_gamma   90.00
#
_symmetry.space_group_name_H-M   'P 1'
#
loop_
_entity.id
_entity.type
_entity.pdbx_description
1 polymer ?
#
loop_
_entity_poly.entity_id
_entity_poly.type
_entity_poly.pdbx_seq_one_letter_code
_entity_poly.pdbx_strand_id
1 'polypeptide(L)'
;MSRCPGPVELSSFKCETTQKVWSTAIYDGKYTYGSAYVYVSDFNDAIYRLEQEPSIKDINKKIDALSKEVTKDMEAISDKKHESYDKLISLYTNVIELSKMAKSPSGSLQSFRTDLAQKKNQINLLITEIKARKPDFKE
;
A
#
# COMPACT_ATOMS: atom_id res chain seq x y z
N MET A 1 -2.30 24.39 2.16
CA MET A 1 -2.58 23.25 3.07
C MET A 1 -2.27 21.97 2.33
N SER A 2 -1.12 21.35 2.61
CA SER A 2 -0.80 20.04 2.04
C SER A 2 -1.76 19.02 2.66
N ARG A 3 -2.66 18.43 1.87
CA ARG A 3 -3.46 17.29 2.32
C ARG A 3 -2.50 16.18 2.71
N CYS A 4 -2.66 15.61 3.90
CA CYS A 4 -2.00 14.36 4.23
C CYS A 4 -2.44 13.32 3.19
N PRO A 5 -1.51 12.55 2.60
CA PRO A 5 -1.86 11.54 1.62
C PRO A 5 -2.78 10.49 2.24
N GLY A 6 -3.77 10.05 1.46
CA GLY A 6 -4.76 9.06 1.90
C GLY A 6 -4.17 7.66 2.05
N PRO A 7 -4.94 6.69 2.62
CA PRO A 7 -4.46 5.33 2.84
C PRO A 7 -4.00 4.65 1.55
N VAL A 8 -4.71 4.88 0.45
CA VAL A 8 -4.37 4.36 -0.89
C VAL A 8 -3.01 4.88 -1.35
N GLU A 9 -2.78 6.19 -1.25
CA GLU A 9 -1.55 6.84 -1.72
C GLU A 9 -0.33 6.37 -0.94
N LEU A 10 -0.44 6.30 0.39
CA LEU A 10 0.67 5.86 1.25
C LEU A 10 1.01 4.39 1.04
N SER A 11 0.01 3.51 1.02
CA SER A 11 0.22 2.08 0.79
C SER A 11 0.76 1.81 -0.63
N SER A 12 0.26 2.50 -1.65
CA SER A 12 0.79 2.41 -3.02
C SER A 12 2.25 2.86 -3.10
N PHE A 13 2.57 4.02 -2.50
CA PHE A 13 3.94 4.53 -2.50
C PHE A 13 4.93 3.56 -1.83
N LYS A 14 4.52 2.97 -0.71
CA LYS A 14 5.32 1.96 0.00
C LYS A 14 5.51 0.70 -0.85
N CYS A 15 4.46 0.16 -1.47
CA CYS A 15 4.55 -0.98 -2.38
C CYS A 15 5.45 -0.71 -3.59
N GLU A 16 5.37 0.47 -4.21
CA GLU A 16 6.24 0.85 -5.34
C GLU A 16 7.71 0.98 -4.92
N THR A 17 7.96 1.48 -3.71
CA THR A 17 9.31 1.55 -3.14
C THR A 17 9.86 0.14 -2.90
N THR A 18 9.04 -0.74 -2.32
CA THR A 18 9.36 -2.16 -2.15
C THR A 18 9.67 -2.81 -3.50
N GLN A 19 8.83 -2.64 -4.53
CA GLN A 19 9.09 -3.19 -5.86
C GLN A 19 10.43 -2.72 -6.44
N LYS A 20 10.77 -1.44 -6.26
CA LYS A 20 12.09 -0.91 -6.68
C LYS A 20 13.20 -1.64 -5.94
N VAL A 21 13.10 -1.83 -4.63
CA VAL A 21 14.09 -2.59 -3.84
C VAL A 21 14.26 -4.00 -4.39
N TRP A 22 13.18 -4.71 -4.70
CA TRP A 22 13.23 -6.07 -5.23
C TRP A 22 13.97 -6.11 -6.59
N SER A 23 13.78 -5.10 -7.42
CA SER A 23 14.49 -4.98 -8.70
C SER A 23 15.96 -4.57 -8.54
N THR A 24 16.28 -3.69 -7.59
CA THR A 24 17.61 -3.09 -7.42
C THR A 24 18.51 -3.86 -6.47
N ALA A 25 17.97 -4.69 -5.58
CA ALA A 25 18.74 -5.48 -4.62
C ALA A 25 19.69 -6.47 -5.32
N ILE A 26 19.31 -6.92 -6.53
CA ILE A 26 20.10 -7.83 -7.34
C ILE A 26 21.21 -7.10 -8.13
N TYR A 27 21.06 -5.80 -8.42
CA TYR A 27 21.88 -5.12 -9.44
C TYR A 27 22.56 -3.80 -9.01
N ASP A 28 21.96 -2.98 -8.15
CA ASP A 28 22.28 -1.54 -8.07
C ASP A 28 22.84 -1.04 -6.73
N GLY A 29 23.02 -1.91 -5.73
CA GLY A 29 23.73 -1.56 -4.50
C GLY A 29 23.12 -0.42 -3.65
N LYS A 30 21.89 0.04 -3.92
CA LYS A 30 21.29 1.21 -3.23
C LYS A 30 20.86 0.93 -1.77
N TYR A 31 20.69 -0.35 -1.41
CA TYR A 31 20.25 -0.79 -0.08
C TYR A 31 21.36 -1.56 0.68
N THR A 32 22.62 -1.26 0.38
CA THR A 32 23.81 -1.95 0.90
C THR A 32 24.30 -1.45 2.25
N TYR A 33 25.24 -2.19 2.85
CA TYR A 33 25.83 -1.91 4.17
C TYR A 33 26.75 -0.68 4.15
N GLY A 34 26.41 0.39 4.88
CA GLY A 34 27.32 1.52 5.13
C GLY A 34 27.73 2.31 3.87
N SER A 35 28.59 3.31 4.03
CA SER A 35 29.10 4.20 2.97
C SER A 35 30.00 3.52 1.93
N ALA A 36 30.12 2.19 1.95
CA ALA A 36 30.90 1.40 1.03
C ALA A 36 29.97 0.40 0.34
N TYR A 37 29.85 0.53 -0.98
CA TYR A 37 29.06 -0.27 -1.93
C TYR A 37 29.25 -1.80 -1.78
N VAL A 38 28.71 -2.43 -0.72
CA VAL A 38 28.81 -3.87 -0.47
C VAL A 38 27.42 -4.52 -0.58
N TYR A 39 27.20 -5.27 -1.66
CA TYR A 39 25.96 -6.00 -1.95
C TYR A 39 25.40 -6.71 -0.73
N VAL A 40 24.09 -6.57 -0.49
CA VAL A 40 23.38 -7.48 0.43
C VAL A 40 23.35 -8.88 -0.19
N SER A 41 23.50 -9.90 0.64
CA SER A 41 23.58 -11.30 0.22
C SER A 41 22.33 -11.78 -0.49
N ASP A 42 21.17 -11.24 -0.12
CA ASP A 42 19.90 -11.57 -0.76
C ASP A 42 18.87 -10.43 -0.68
N PHE A 43 17.73 -10.71 -1.30
CA PHE A 43 16.58 -9.84 -1.39
C PHE A 43 15.94 -9.50 -0.01
N ASN A 44 15.89 -10.44 0.92
CA ASN A 44 15.24 -10.26 2.22
C ASN A 44 16.04 -9.28 3.08
N ASP A 45 17.37 -9.32 3.00
CA ASP A 45 18.26 -8.37 3.65
C ASP A 45 18.02 -6.92 3.18
N ALA A 46 17.78 -6.73 1.88
CA ALA A 46 17.46 -5.40 1.32
C ALA A 46 16.16 -4.83 1.90
N ILE A 47 15.13 -5.68 2.00
CA ILE A 47 13.83 -5.26 2.57
C ILE A 47 13.93 -5.00 4.06
N TYR A 48 14.64 -5.86 4.80
CA TYR A 48 14.86 -5.63 6.21
C TYR A 48 15.46 -4.25 6.47
N ARG A 49 16.45 -3.83 5.65
CA ARG A 49 17.06 -2.49 5.72
C ARG A 49 16.10 -1.37 5.36
N LEU A 50 15.31 -1.52 4.30
CA LEU A 50 14.27 -0.57 3.94
C LEU A 50 13.33 -0.33 5.13
N GLU A 51 12.90 -1.39 5.82
CA GLU A 51 12.05 -1.29 7.01
C GLU A 51 12.73 -0.61 8.19
N GLN A 52 14.07 -0.49 8.20
CA GLN A 52 14.78 0.28 9.22
C GLN A 52 14.81 1.78 8.95
N GLU A 53 14.60 2.23 7.72
CA GLU A 53 14.64 3.65 7.36
C GLU A 53 13.57 4.45 8.13
N PRO A 54 13.91 5.59 8.77
CA PRO A 54 12.94 6.38 9.53
C PRO A 54 11.72 6.81 8.72
N SER A 55 11.93 7.22 7.45
CA SER A 55 10.87 7.60 6.52
C SER A 55 9.88 6.46 6.28
N ILE A 56 10.38 5.23 6.13
CA ILE A 56 9.58 4.02 5.94
C ILE A 56 8.83 3.65 7.22
N LYS A 57 9.50 3.70 8.38
CA LYS A 57 8.83 3.47 9.67
C LYS A 57 7.68 4.43 9.90
N ASP A 58 7.87 5.71 9.55
CA ASP A 58 6.81 6.71 9.66
C ASP A 58 5.68 6.49 8.65
N ILE A 59 5.98 6.02 7.44
CA ILE A 59 4.95 5.57 6.48
C ILE A 59 4.16 4.39 7.06
N ASN A 60 4.81 3.39 7.65
CA ASN A 60 4.12 2.25 8.27
C ASN A 60 3.18 2.69 9.41
N LYS A 61 3.60 3.63 10.25
CA LYS A 61 2.73 4.20 11.31
C LYS A 61 1.52 4.93 10.73
N LYS A 62 1.70 5.68 9.64
CA LYS A 62 0.60 6.38 8.97
C LYS A 62 -0.36 5.39 8.30
N ILE A 63 0.17 4.35 7.65
CA ILE A 63 -0.62 3.25 7.10
C ILE A 63 -1.43 2.58 8.22
N ASP A 64 -0.84 2.35 9.39
CA ASP A 64 -1.56 1.75 10.53
C ASP A 64 -2.67 2.65 11.08
N ALA A 65 -2.41 3.95 11.22
CA ALA A 65 -3.42 4.90 11.66
C ALA A 65 -4.60 4.94 10.69
N LEU A 66 -4.32 5.10 9.40
CA LEU A 66 -5.36 5.17 8.37
C LEU A 66 -6.09 3.84 8.17
N SER A 67 -5.40 2.70 8.29
CA SER A 67 -6.04 1.38 8.21
C SER A 67 -7.02 1.14 9.36
N LYS A 68 -6.72 1.67 10.56
CA LYS A 68 -7.65 1.65 11.69
C LYS A 68 -8.87 2.53 11.44
N GLU A 69 -8.67 3.72 10.88
CA GLU A 69 -9.77 4.62 10.50
C GLU A 69 -10.68 3.95 9.46
N VAL A 70 -10.09 3.38 8.40
CA VAL A 70 -10.80 2.64 7.36
C VAL A 70 -11.58 1.45 7.94
N THR A 71 -10.99 0.71 8.89
CA THR A 71 -11.68 -0.42 9.53
C THR A 71 -12.88 0.06 10.35
N LYS A 72 -12.73 1.17 11.08
CA LYS A 72 -13.83 1.77 11.84
C LYS A 72 -14.95 2.27 10.94
N ASP A 73 -14.60 2.91 9.82
CA ASP A 73 -15.58 3.38 8.83
C ASP A 73 -16.33 2.19 8.20
N MET A 74 -15.63 1.08 7.95
CA MET A 74 -16.23 -0.17 7.47
C MET A 74 -17.21 -0.78 8.50
N GLU A 75 -16.87 -0.78 9.79
CA GLU A 75 -17.78 -1.24 10.86
C GLU A 75 -19.02 -0.35 10.96
N ALA A 76 -18.89 0.97 10.79
CA ALA A 76 -20.02 1.90 10.80
C ALA A 76 -20.98 1.74 9.61
N ILE A 77 -20.52 1.08 8.54
CA ILE A 77 -21.28 0.84 7.31
C ILE A 77 -22.21 -0.39 7.41
N SER A 78 -22.00 -1.29 8.37
CA SER A 78 -22.64 -2.62 8.43
C SER A 78 -24.18 -2.61 8.53
N ASP A 79 -24.81 -1.45 8.70
CA ASP A 79 -26.26 -1.33 8.99
C ASP A 79 -27.13 -0.93 7.78
N LYS A 80 -26.60 -0.87 6.55
CA LYS A 80 -27.36 -0.35 5.40
C LYS A 80 -27.27 -1.25 4.16
N LYS A 81 -28.34 -2.00 3.90
CA LYS A 81 -28.53 -2.91 2.74
C LYS A 81 -28.78 -2.13 1.43
N HIS A 82 -27.74 -1.59 0.81
CA HIS A 82 -27.84 -0.97 -0.52
C HIS A 82 -26.60 -1.29 -1.36
N GLU A 83 -26.74 -1.50 -2.67
CA GLU A 83 -25.65 -1.89 -3.59
C GLU A 83 -24.43 -0.93 -3.54
N SER A 84 -24.65 0.35 -3.19
CA SER A 84 -23.59 1.33 -2.97
C SER A 84 -22.70 1.02 -1.76
N TYR A 85 -23.23 0.31 -0.76
CA TYR A 85 -22.49 -0.13 0.41
C TYR A 85 -21.58 -1.31 0.10
N ASP A 86 -22.02 -2.27 -0.72
CA ASP A 86 -21.17 -3.40 -1.12
C ASP A 86 -19.91 -2.93 -1.87
N LYS A 87 -20.04 -1.87 -2.68
CA LYS A 87 -18.90 -1.24 -3.37
C LYS A 87 -17.97 -0.50 -2.42
N LEU A 88 -18.51 0.19 -1.41
CA LEU A 88 -17.71 0.84 -0.37
C LEU A 88 -16.96 -0.19 0.49
N ILE A 89 -17.65 -1.26 0.90
CA ILE A 89 -17.04 -2.39 1.62
C ILE A 89 -15.92 -3.01 0.77
N SER A 90 -16.18 -3.23 -0.52
CA SER A 90 -15.16 -3.73 -1.45
C SER A 90 -13.97 -2.77 -1.56
N LEU A 91 -14.21 -1.46 -1.63
CA LEU A 91 -13.15 -0.46 -1.67
C LEU A 91 -12.29 -0.55 -0.41
N TYR A 92 -12.91 -0.45 0.77
CA TYR A 92 -12.20 -0.51 2.05
C TYR A 92 -11.45 -1.82 2.27
N THR A 93 -12.04 -2.95 1.86
CA THR A 93 -11.36 -4.27 1.91
C THR A 93 -10.10 -4.27 1.05
N ASN A 94 -10.17 -3.77 -0.19
CA ASN A 94 -9.01 -3.68 -1.06
C ASN A 94 -7.94 -2.70 -0.53
N VAL A 95 -8.35 -1.60 0.12
CA VAL A 95 -7.42 -0.67 0.78
C VAL A 95 -6.70 -1.34 1.95
N ILE A 96 -7.41 -2.09 2.80
CA ILE A 96 -6.82 -2.85 3.90
C ILE A 96 -5.83 -3.90 3.37
N GLU A 97 -6.17 -4.60 2.30
CA GLU A 97 -5.27 -5.57 1.67
C GLU A 97 -4.03 -4.92 1.08
N LEU A 98 -4.18 -3.77 0.39
CA LEU A 98 -3.04 -3.01 -0.11
C LEU A 98 -2.12 -2.53 1.03
N SER A 99 -2.70 -2.11 2.15
CA SER A 99 -1.94 -1.76 3.36
C SER A 99 -1.19 -2.96 3.96
N LYS A 100 -1.79 -4.16 3.95
CA LYS A 100 -1.10 -5.40 4.36
C LYS A 100 0.06 -5.73 3.43
N MET A 101 -0.15 -5.63 2.12
CA MET A 101 0.92 -5.83 1.12
C MET A 101 2.08 -4.84 1.31
N ALA A 102 1.78 -3.59 1.66
CA ALA A 102 2.77 -2.56 1.92
C ALA A 102 3.62 -2.86 3.17
N LYS A 103 3.00 -3.38 4.23
CA LYS A 103 3.67 -3.69 5.51
C LYS A 103 4.42 -5.01 5.52
N SER A 104 3.92 -6.00 4.80
CA SER A 104 4.43 -7.37 4.82
C SER A 104 4.49 -7.90 3.39
N PRO A 105 5.39 -7.33 2.55
CA PRO A 105 5.54 -7.76 1.19
C PRO A 105 6.10 -9.19 1.16
N SER A 106 5.56 -10.03 0.28
CA SER A 106 5.87 -11.47 0.22
C SER A 106 5.73 -12.02 -1.20
N GLY A 107 6.31 -13.20 -1.45
CA GLY A 107 6.34 -13.83 -2.77
C GLY A 107 7.57 -13.45 -3.61
N SER A 108 7.42 -13.47 -4.93
CA SER A 108 8.45 -13.15 -5.93
C SER A 108 8.20 -11.79 -6.59
N LEU A 109 9.22 -11.12 -7.13
CA LEU A 109 9.05 -9.80 -7.78
C LEU A 109 7.93 -9.80 -8.81
N GLN A 110 7.83 -10.89 -9.56
CA GLN A 110 6.80 -11.04 -10.57
C GLN A 110 5.40 -11.15 -9.96
N SER A 111 5.23 -11.97 -8.91
CA SER A 111 3.92 -12.12 -8.25
C SER A 111 3.53 -10.84 -7.52
N PHE A 112 4.43 -10.25 -6.74
CA PHE A 112 4.17 -9.00 -6.01
C PHE A 112 3.80 -7.85 -6.95
N ARG A 113 4.53 -7.69 -8.07
CA ARG A 113 4.22 -6.67 -9.09
C ARG A 113 2.83 -6.90 -9.71
N THR A 114 2.48 -8.16 -9.98
CA THR A 114 1.19 -8.52 -10.56
C THR A 114 0.06 -8.21 -9.58
N ASP A 115 0.20 -8.67 -8.33
CA ASP A 115 -0.78 -8.44 -7.27
C ASP A 115 -0.98 -6.94 -7.00
N LEU A 116 0.12 -6.17 -6.94
CA LEU A 116 0.07 -4.72 -6.77
C LEU A 116 -0.69 -4.04 -7.90
N ALA A 117 -0.39 -4.39 -9.15
CA ALA A 117 -1.07 -3.82 -10.31
C ALA A 117 -2.56 -4.16 -10.32
N GLN A 118 -2.91 -5.42 -10.04
CA GLN A 118 -4.30 -5.87 -9.93
C GLN A 118 -5.06 -5.12 -8.84
N LYS A 119 -4.46 -5.02 -7.64
CA LYS A 119 -5.08 -4.34 -6.50
C LYS A 119 -5.30 -2.86 -6.77
N LYS A 120 -4.31 -2.16 -7.36
CA LYS A 120 -4.45 -0.76 -7.78
C LYS A 120 -5.57 -0.58 -8.80
N ASN A 121 -5.66 -1.47 -9.79
CA ASN A 121 -6.73 -1.42 -10.79
C ASN A 121 -8.11 -1.61 -10.16
N GLN A 122 -8.27 -2.59 -9.25
CA GLN A 122 -9.52 -2.83 -8.53
C GLN A 122 -9.96 -1.61 -7.72
N ILE A 123 -9.03 -1.01 -6.96
CA ILE A 123 -9.28 0.20 -6.18
C ILE A 123 -9.71 1.35 -7.09
N ASN A 124 -8.96 1.62 -8.16
CA ASN A 124 -9.27 2.71 -9.10
C ASN A 124 -10.64 2.53 -9.77
N LEU A 125 -11.02 1.31 -10.13
CA LEU A 125 -12.34 1.01 -10.69
C LEU A 125 -13.44 1.31 -9.66
N LEU A 126 -13.31 0.82 -8.43
CA LEU A 126 -14.29 1.05 -7.37
C LEU A 126 -14.44 2.54 -7.05
N ILE A 127 -13.34 3.28 -6.95
CA ILE A 127 -13.35 4.73 -6.77
C ILE A 127 -14.08 5.42 -7.92
N THR A 128 -13.80 5.02 -9.16
CA THR A 128 -14.44 5.60 -10.36
C THR A 128 -15.94 5.36 -10.33
N GLU A 129 -16.38 4.15 -10.01
CA GLU A 129 -17.80 3.81 -9.89
C GLU A 129 -18.50 4.55 -8.76
N ILE A 130 -17.85 4.69 -7.60
CA ILE A 130 -18.38 5.44 -6.45
C ILE A 130 -18.48 6.91 -6.80
N LYS A 131 -17.45 7.52 -7.41
CA LYS A 131 -17.47 8.93 -7.85
C LYS A 131 -18.53 9.18 -8.91
N ALA A 132 -18.74 8.26 -9.86
CA ALA A 132 -19.79 8.38 -10.87
C ALA A 132 -21.21 8.39 -10.26
N ARG A 133 -21.41 7.65 -9.16
CA ARG A 133 -22.70 7.61 -8.42
C ARG A 133 -22.82 8.72 -7.37
N LYS A 134 -21.70 9.22 -6.84
CA LYS A 134 -21.62 10.27 -5.82
C LYS A 134 -20.38 11.15 -6.08
N PRO A 135 -20.52 12.24 -6.87
CA PRO A 135 -19.40 13.08 -7.30
C PRO A 135 -18.60 13.71 -6.16
N ASP A 136 -19.23 13.94 -5.01
CA ASP A 136 -18.60 14.55 -3.82
C ASP A 136 -17.82 13.57 -2.94
N PHE A 137 -17.63 12.31 -3.38
CA PHE A 137 -16.84 11.33 -2.66
C PHE A 137 -15.37 11.75 -2.56
N LYS A 138 -14.84 11.81 -1.34
CA LYS A 138 -13.43 12.08 -1.04
C LYS A 138 -12.78 10.79 -0.52
N GLU A 139 -11.68 10.40 -1.15
CA GLU A 139 -10.75 9.39 -0.63
C GLU A 139 -9.93 9.93 0.53
#